data_AF-A0A0A1W8U4-F1
#
_entry.id   AF-A0A0A1W8U4-F1
#
_cell.length_a   1.000
_cell.length_b   1.000
_cell.length_c   1.000
_cell.angle_alpha   90.00
_cell.angle_beta   90.00
_cell.angle_gamma   90.00
#
_symmetry.space_group_name_H-M   'P 1'
#
loop_
_entity.id
_entity.type
_entity.pdbx_description
1 polymer ?
#
loop_
_entity_poly.entity_id
_entity_poly.type
_entity_poly.pdbx_seq_one_letter_code
_entity_poly.pdbx_strand_id
1 'polypeptide(L)'
;MFRKLFGTGGVPQTPAYEVGQQLFSDGMKAASEYRTAAAIALYTRSFEVNPNPAPLINRAKLYRWRLLFGEAIRDLEIAMRLDKQQGDEFSIPLAKELRECKLIAQNLFNGKKDLFVTDLRSKGFDHVAGRIADSIFDGNGQLLGYHLVNEVDNIKKFETISDFPSVRTLATNWMRDQRMIDQVLANPELSAEYHEKRVLFEAMVCVYDYPEMAKLRDTIVRKIWCLLNPPSQRQAIWEASLRNPTR
;
A
#
# COMPACT_ATOMS: atom_id res chain seq x y z
N MET A 1 22.74 -14.41 -6.78
CA MET A 1 21.44 -13.88 -7.25
C MET A 1 21.54 -12.42 -7.70
N PHE A 2 22.35 -11.56 -7.06
CA PHE A 2 22.58 -10.15 -7.44
C PHE A 2 23.14 -9.91 -8.85
N ARG A 3 23.98 -10.81 -9.40
CA ARG A 3 24.57 -10.66 -10.75
C ARG A 3 23.55 -10.58 -11.90
N LYS A 4 22.33 -11.09 -11.70
CA LYS A 4 21.26 -11.07 -12.71
C LYS A 4 20.33 -9.85 -12.60
N LEU A 5 20.53 -8.95 -11.62
CA LEU A 5 19.72 -7.74 -11.49
C LEU A 5 20.36 -6.51 -12.14
N PHE A 6 21.60 -6.64 -12.62
CA PHE A 6 22.42 -5.52 -13.08
C PHE A 6 22.98 -5.71 -14.51
N GLY A 7 22.48 -6.67 -15.29
CA GLY A 7 22.92 -6.92 -16.66
C GLY A 7 24.37 -7.41 -16.76
N THR A 8 24.59 -8.63 -17.22
CA THR A 8 25.95 -9.22 -17.36
C THR A 8 26.71 -8.74 -18.61
N GLY A 9 26.49 -7.50 -19.05
CA GLY A 9 27.03 -6.97 -20.29
C GLY A 9 28.20 -6.02 -20.10
N GLY A 10 29.36 -6.48 -19.60
CA GLY A 10 30.66 -5.81 -19.80
C GLY A 10 30.78 -4.32 -19.42
N VAL A 11 29.85 -3.75 -18.64
CA VAL A 11 29.90 -2.33 -18.26
C VAL A 11 31.06 -2.15 -17.27
N PRO A 12 31.99 -1.21 -17.51
CA PRO A 12 33.04 -0.90 -16.55
C PRO A 12 32.42 -0.61 -15.18
N GLN A 13 32.92 -1.26 -14.13
CA GLN A 13 32.52 -0.96 -12.75
C GLN A 13 33.00 0.45 -12.41
N THR A 14 32.11 1.42 -12.58
CA THR A 14 32.36 2.80 -12.19
C THR A 14 32.09 2.97 -10.69
N PRO A 15 32.69 3.96 -10.02
CA PRO A 15 32.33 4.29 -8.64
C PRO A 15 30.82 4.55 -8.46
N ALA A 16 30.15 5.12 -9.46
CA ALA A 16 28.71 5.33 -9.45
C ALA A 16 27.92 4.00 -9.45
N TYR A 17 28.38 3.00 -10.21
CA TYR A 17 27.79 1.67 -10.21
C TYR A 17 27.83 1.04 -8.81
N GLU A 18 28.99 1.06 -8.15
CA GLU A 18 29.16 0.50 -6.80
C GLU A 18 28.30 1.22 -5.75
N VAL A 19 28.27 2.56 -5.77
CA VAL A 19 27.41 3.36 -4.89
C VAL A 19 25.93 3.05 -5.13
N GLY A 20 25.51 2.96 -6.40
CA GLY A 20 24.15 2.60 -6.76
C GLY A 20 23.75 1.22 -6.25
N GLN A 21 24.65 0.23 -6.33
CA GLN A 21 24.43 -1.11 -5.79
C GLN A 21 24.32 -1.14 -4.28
N GLN A 22 25.18 -0.39 -3.58
CA GLN A 22 25.13 -0.30 -2.13
C GLN A 22 23.80 0.31 -1.67
N LEU A 23 23.39 1.44 -2.27
CA LEU A 23 22.09 2.08 -2.00
C LEU A 23 20.92 1.13 -2.26
N PHE A 24 20.97 0.35 -3.33
CA PHE A 24 19.96 -0.67 -3.62
C PHE A 24 19.90 -1.75 -2.54
N SER A 25 21.06 -2.28 -2.13
CA SER A 25 21.19 -3.30 -1.09
C SER A 25 20.64 -2.80 0.25
N ASP A 26 20.98 -1.56 0.63
CA ASP A 26 20.45 -0.92 1.83
C ASP A 26 18.94 -0.71 1.74
N GLY A 27 18.43 -0.37 0.55
CA GLY A 27 17.00 -0.25 0.27
C GLY A 27 16.27 -1.59 0.46
N MET A 28 16.84 -2.68 -0.04
CA MET A 28 16.30 -4.04 0.16
C MET A 28 16.27 -4.42 1.65
N LYS A 29 17.33 -4.10 2.40
CA LYS A 29 17.37 -4.32 3.84
C LYS A 29 16.29 -3.52 4.55
N ALA A 30 16.19 -2.22 4.28
CA ALA A 30 15.15 -1.36 4.86
C ALA A 30 13.73 -1.87 4.54
N ALA A 31 13.48 -2.33 3.32
CA ALA A 31 12.19 -2.90 2.92
C ALA A 31 11.87 -4.19 3.71
N SER A 32 12.85 -5.07 3.90
CA SER A 32 12.68 -6.31 4.69
C SER A 32 12.39 -6.06 6.17
N GLU A 33 12.81 -4.90 6.69
CA GLU A 33 12.58 -4.44 8.06
C GLU A 33 11.33 -3.54 8.17
N TYR A 34 10.50 -3.46 7.11
CA TYR A 34 9.30 -2.61 7.06
C TYR A 34 9.59 -1.11 7.25
N ARG A 35 10.84 -0.67 7.04
CA ARG A 35 11.25 0.75 7.04
C ARG A 35 10.94 1.39 5.69
N THR A 36 9.66 1.38 5.32
CA THR A 36 9.17 1.65 3.96
C THR A 36 9.58 3.02 3.42
N ALA A 37 9.46 4.10 4.21
CA ALA A 37 9.90 5.44 3.79
C ALA A 37 11.41 5.51 3.52
N ALA A 38 12.22 4.84 4.35
CA ALA A 38 13.67 4.77 4.16
C ALA A 38 14.04 3.96 2.91
N ALA A 39 13.36 2.84 2.68
CA ALA A 39 13.56 2.01 1.48
C ALA A 39 13.24 2.77 0.19
N ILE A 40 12.12 3.50 0.14
CA ILE A 40 11.76 4.36 -1.00
C ILE A 40 12.84 5.41 -1.26
N ALA A 41 13.36 6.06 -0.22
CA ALA A 41 14.43 7.06 -0.36
C ALA A 41 15.74 6.43 -0.89
N LEU A 42 16.10 5.23 -0.40
CA LEU A 42 17.29 4.49 -0.83
C LEU A 42 17.18 4.03 -2.29
N TYR A 43 16.03 3.49 -2.71
CA TYR A 43 15.81 3.14 -4.11
C TYR A 43 15.83 4.36 -5.03
N THR A 44 15.30 5.50 -4.58
CA THR A 44 15.34 6.76 -5.33
C THR A 44 16.78 7.19 -5.59
N ARG A 45 17.60 7.25 -4.54
CA ARG A 45 19.03 7.60 -4.65
C ARG A 45 19.82 6.59 -5.48
N SER A 46 19.52 5.30 -5.34
CA SER A 46 20.14 4.24 -6.14
C SER A 46 19.90 4.45 -7.64
N PHE A 47 18.65 4.75 -8.02
CA PHE A 47 18.26 5.06 -9.38
C PHE A 47 18.93 6.34 -9.92
N GLU A 48 18.99 7.40 -9.11
CA GLU A 48 19.62 8.68 -9.48
C GLU A 48 21.12 8.54 -9.76
N VAL A 49 21.82 7.74 -8.95
CA VAL A 49 23.27 7.53 -9.10
C VAL A 49 23.59 6.60 -10.27
N ASN A 50 22.82 5.54 -10.45
CA ASN A 50 23.03 4.58 -11.54
C ASN A 50 21.68 4.05 -12.08
N PRO A 51 21.13 4.69 -13.13
CA PRO A 51 19.82 4.33 -13.68
C PRO A 51 19.74 2.90 -14.20
N ASN A 52 18.92 2.08 -13.53
CA ASN A 52 18.61 0.71 -13.92
C ASN A 52 17.19 0.35 -13.44
N PRO A 53 16.54 -0.69 -14.00
CA PRO A 53 15.15 -1.00 -13.69
C PRO A 53 14.91 -1.50 -12.26
N ALA A 54 15.91 -2.11 -11.59
CA ALA A 54 15.70 -2.82 -10.33
C ALA A 54 15.23 -1.92 -9.16
N PRO A 55 15.83 -0.74 -8.88
CA PRO A 55 15.31 0.17 -7.85
C PRO A 55 13.87 0.62 -8.11
N LEU A 56 13.51 0.89 -9.38
CA LEU A 56 12.16 1.31 -9.75
C LEU A 56 11.14 0.20 -9.53
N ILE A 57 11.46 -1.04 -9.91
CA ILE A 57 10.60 -2.21 -9.66
C ILE A 57 10.33 -2.38 -8.17
N ASN A 58 11.38 -2.25 -7.34
CA ASN A 58 11.22 -2.44 -5.89
C ASN A 58 10.49 -1.26 -5.23
N ARG A 59 10.74 -0.03 -5.69
CA ARG A 59 10.00 1.15 -5.23
C ARG A 59 8.52 1.09 -5.62
N ALA A 60 8.19 0.63 -6.83
CA ALA A 60 6.82 0.41 -7.28
C ALA A 60 6.06 -0.59 -6.40
N LYS A 61 6.70 -1.68 -5.96
CA LYS A 61 6.11 -2.65 -5.02
C LYS A 61 5.76 -2.00 -3.69
N LEU A 62 6.64 -1.16 -3.14
CA LEU A 62 6.36 -0.41 -1.92
C LEU A 62 5.20 0.58 -2.11
N TYR A 63 5.15 1.27 -3.24
CA TYR A 63 4.01 2.14 -3.56
C TYR A 63 2.70 1.36 -3.67
N ARG A 64 2.71 0.18 -4.28
CA ARG A 64 1.53 -0.70 -4.36
C ARG A 64 1.05 -1.12 -2.97
N TRP A 65 1.94 -1.51 -2.06
CA TRP A 65 1.57 -1.87 -0.68
C TRP A 65 1.00 -0.70 0.13
N ARG A 66 1.33 0.54 -0.24
CA ARG A 66 0.76 1.79 0.30
C ARG A 66 -0.45 2.32 -0.47
N LEU A 67 -0.95 1.54 -1.44
CA LEU A 67 -2.06 1.89 -2.33
C LEU A 67 -1.81 3.15 -3.19
N LEU A 68 -0.54 3.51 -3.38
CA LEU A 68 -0.06 4.61 -4.22
C LEU A 68 0.15 4.12 -5.66
N PHE A 69 -0.93 3.66 -6.30
CA PHE A 69 -0.84 3.01 -7.62
C PHE A 69 -0.39 3.95 -8.74
N GLY A 70 -0.68 5.25 -8.66
CA GLY A 70 -0.21 6.23 -9.64
C GLY A 70 1.31 6.31 -9.66
N GLU A 71 1.94 6.34 -8.49
CA GLU A 71 3.39 6.30 -8.30
C GLU A 71 3.97 4.97 -8.80
N ALA A 72 3.34 3.85 -8.44
CA ALA A 72 3.78 2.52 -8.87
C ALA A 72 3.76 2.37 -10.40
N ILE A 73 2.69 2.81 -11.06
CA ILE A 73 2.56 2.78 -12.52
C ILE A 73 3.66 3.61 -13.19
N ARG A 74 3.92 4.83 -12.71
CA ARG A 74 5.00 5.68 -13.25
C ARG A 74 6.36 4.97 -13.15
N ASP A 75 6.66 4.37 -12.01
CA ASP A 75 7.92 3.64 -11.81
C ASP A 75 8.05 2.44 -12.75
N LEU A 76 6.98 1.65 -12.91
CA LEU A 76 6.95 0.49 -13.80
C LEU A 76 7.10 0.89 -15.27
N GLU A 77 6.51 2.01 -15.71
CA GLU A 77 6.66 2.53 -17.07
C GLU A 77 8.06 3.05 -17.37
N ILE A 78 8.74 3.65 -16.37
CA ILE A 78 10.16 4.02 -16.50
C ILE A 78 11.02 2.74 -16.53
N ALA A 79 10.78 1.79 -15.62
CA ALA A 79 11.51 0.54 -15.56
C ALA A 79 11.42 -0.27 -16.86
N MET A 80 10.22 -0.36 -17.47
CA MET A 80 10.02 -1.08 -18.73
C MET A 80 10.74 -0.43 -19.91
N ARG A 81 10.85 0.90 -19.94
CA ARG A 81 11.65 1.60 -20.96
C ARG A 81 13.15 1.35 -20.80
N LEU A 82 13.65 1.36 -19.56
CA LEU A 82 15.05 1.11 -19.25
C LEU A 82 15.44 -0.35 -19.49
N ASP A 83 14.61 -1.28 -19.07
CA ASP A 83 14.84 -2.72 -19.27
C ASP A 83 15.01 -3.05 -20.76
N LYS A 84 14.12 -2.52 -21.61
CA LYS A 84 14.23 -2.67 -23.07
C LYS A 84 15.54 -2.12 -23.65
N GLN A 85 16.12 -1.08 -23.04
CA GLN A 85 17.42 -0.53 -23.45
C GLN A 85 18.61 -1.34 -22.91
N GLN A 86 18.40 -2.12 -21.84
CA GLN A 86 19.46 -2.78 -21.06
C GLN A 86 19.46 -4.31 -21.18
N GLY A 87 18.72 -4.88 -22.14
CA GLY A 87 18.75 -6.32 -22.44
C GLY A 87 17.41 -7.04 -22.30
N ASP A 88 16.33 -6.33 -21.95
CA ASP A 88 14.95 -6.85 -21.88
C ASP A 88 14.79 -8.04 -20.90
N GLU A 89 15.52 -8.00 -19.78
CA GLU A 89 15.59 -9.10 -18.81
C GLU A 89 14.32 -9.24 -17.98
N PHE A 90 13.56 -8.15 -17.80
CA PHE A 90 12.39 -8.07 -16.92
C PHE A 90 11.07 -7.84 -17.67
N SER A 91 11.04 -7.93 -18.99
CA SER A 91 9.90 -7.48 -19.80
C SER A 91 8.59 -8.20 -19.45
N ILE A 92 8.63 -9.53 -19.27
CA ILE A 92 7.44 -10.32 -18.87
C ILE A 92 6.92 -9.94 -17.48
N PRO A 93 7.72 -10.00 -16.39
CA PRO A 93 7.23 -9.64 -15.05
C PRO A 93 6.82 -8.16 -14.96
N LEU A 94 7.53 -7.24 -15.63
CA LEU A 94 7.16 -5.81 -15.67
C LEU A 94 5.81 -5.60 -16.35
N ALA A 95 5.59 -6.24 -17.51
CA ALA A 95 4.34 -6.09 -18.24
C ALA A 95 3.16 -6.66 -17.44
N LYS A 96 3.35 -7.77 -16.70
CA LYS A 96 2.32 -8.32 -15.82
C LYS A 96 2.00 -7.34 -14.68
N GLU A 97 3.01 -6.89 -13.94
CA GLU A 97 2.83 -5.98 -12.79
C GLU A 97 2.16 -4.66 -13.22
N LEU A 98 2.58 -4.10 -14.35
CA LEU A 98 2.01 -2.87 -14.89
C LEU A 98 0.54 -3.05 -15.29
N ARG A 99 0.18 -4.18 -15.92
CA ARG A 99 -1.22 -4.48 -16.25
C ARG A 99 -2.07 -4.61 -15.00
N GLU A 100 -1.59 -5.32 -13.98
CA GLU A 100 -2.31 -5.47 -12.70
C GLU A 100 -2.51 -4.11 -12.02
N CYS A 101 -1.47 -3.29 -11.92
CA CYS A 101 -1.57 -1.96 -11.33
C CYS A 101 -2.58 -1.09 -12.10
N LYS A 102 -2.55 -1.10 -13.44
CA LYS A 102 -3.50 -0.34 -14.27
C LYS A 102 -4.95 -0.83 -14.13
N LEU A 103 -5.15 -2.13 -13.97
CA LEU A 103 -6.49 -2.70 -13.75
C LEU A 103 -7.08 -2.25 -12.41
N ILE A 104 -6.31 -2.35 -11.33
CA ILE A 104 -6.75 -1.90 -10.00
C ILE A 104 -6.97 -0.38 -9.99
N ALA A 105 -6.03 0.36 -10.57
CA ALA A 105 -6.05 1.81 -10.62
C ALA A 105 -6.90 2.40 -11.76
N GLN A 106 -7.74 1.60 -12.44
CA GLN A 106 -8.49 2.06 -13.61
C GLN A 106 -9.33 3.32 -13.34
N ASN A 107 -9.81 3.48 -12.10
CA ASN A 107 -10.61 4.61 -11.67
C ASN A 107 -9.84 5.94 -11.64
N LEU A 108 -8.49 5.90 -11.61
CA LEU A 108 -7.65 7.08 -11.79
C LEU A 108 -7.69 7.64 -13.22
N PHE A 109 -8.01 6.81 -14.21
CA PHE A 109 -7.84 7.15 -15.64
C PHE A 109 -9.13 7.16 -16.46
N ASN A 110 -10.20 6.52 -15.97
CA ASN A 110 -11.48 6.41 -16.70
C ASN A 110 -12.49 7.53 -16.39
N GLY A 111 -12.03 8.65 -15.81
CA GLY A 111 -12.88 9.78 -15.44
C GLY A 111 -13.71 9.59 -14.16
N LYS A 112 -13.66 8.41 -13.52
CA LYS A 112 -14.41 8.18 -12.27
C LYS A 112 -13.79 8.90 -11.07
N LYS A 113 -12.48 9.17 -11.06
CA LYS A 113 -11.79 9.85 -9.95
C LYS A 113 -12.56 11.08 -9.45
N ASP A 114 -13.00 11.96 -10.35
CA ASP A 114 -13.68 13.20 -9.98
C ASP A 114 -15.04 12.94 -9.31
N LEU A 115 -15.72 11.85 -9.67
CA LEU A 115 -16.97 11.43 -9.02
C LEU A 115 -16.70 10.97 -7.57
N PHE A 116 -15.66 10.15 -7.35
CA PHE A 116 -15.27 9.70 -6.02
C PHE A 116 -14.86 10.89 -5.13
N VAL A 117 -14.01 11.78 -5.66
CA VAL A 117 -13.57 12.98 -4.94
C VAL A 117 -14.77 13.90 -4.63
N THR A 118 -15.67 14.13 -5.59
CA THR A 118 -16.87 14.95 -5.38
C THR A 118 -17.80 14.34 -4.32
N ASP A 119 -18.01 13.03 -4.33
CA ASP A 119 -18.82 12.33 -3.32
C ASP A 119 -18.19 12.49 -1.91
N LEU A 120 -16.87 12.34 -1.81
CA LEU A 120 -16.14 12.54 -0.56
C LEU A 120 -16.24 13.99 -0.05
N ARG A 121 -16.06 14.99 -0.92
CA ARG A 121 -16.13 16.40 -0.53
C ARG A 121 -17.53 16.84 -0.13
N SER A 122 -18.56 16.31 -0.80
CA SER A 122 -19.95 16.69 -0.55
C SER A 122 -20.60 15.96 0.63
N LYS A 123 -20.25 14.68 0.86
CA LYS A 123 -20.90 13.83 1.87
C LYS A 123 -20.01 13.46 3.05
N GLY A 124 -18.70 13.71 2.95
CA GLY A 124 -17.73 13.48 4.01
C GLY A 124 -17.26 12.04 4.13
N PHE A 125 -16.17 11.87 4.89
CA PHE A 125 -15.48 10.60 5.10
C PHE A 125 -16.38 9.50 5.68
N ASP A 126 -17.22 9.83 6.66
CA ASP A 126 -18.08 8.83 7.31
C ASP A 126 -19.10 8.18 6.37
N HIS A 127 -19.64 8.96 5.42
CA HIS A 127 -20.58 8.48 4.42
C HIS A 127 -19.87 7.57 3.42
N VAL A 128 -18.77 8.05 2.84
CA VAL A 128 -18.02 7.30 1.83
C VAL A 128 -17.43 6.01 2.41
N ALA A 129 -16.86 6.06 3.62
CA ALA A 129 -16.33 4.88 4.29
C ALA A 129 -17.41 3.81 4.53
N GLY A 130 -18.61 4.22 4.97
CA GLY A 130 -19.74 3.31 5.13
C GLY A 130 -20.14 2.67 3.81
N ARG A 131 -20.33 3.48 2.76
CA ARG A 131 -20.66 2.96 1.42
C ARG A 131 -19.62 1.99 0.87
N ILE A 132 -18.33 2.26 1.03
CA ILE A 132 -17.26 1.36 0.58
C ILE A 132 -17.35 0.03 1.35
N ALA A 133 -17.44 0.07 2.68
CA ALA A 133 -17.53 -1.14 3.50
C ALA A 133 -18.78 -1.97 3.15
N ASP A 134 -19.95 -1.32 3.05
CA ASP A 134 -21.21 -1.99 2.71
C ASP A 134 -21.15 -2.59 1.30
N SER A 135 -20.63 -1.87 0.31
CA SER A 135 -20.55 -2.35 -1.09
C SER A 135 -19.60 -3.53 -1.26
N ILE A 136 -18.53 -3.60 -0.47
CA ILE A 136 -17.51 -4.63 -0.60
C ILE A 136 -17.88 -5.86 0.22
N PHE A 137 -18.26 -5.67 1.48
CA PHE A 137 -18.40 -6.76 2.44
C PHE A 137 -19.84 -7.20 2.64
N ASP A 138 -20.84 -6.43 2.20
CA ASP A 138 -22.27 -6.79 2.24
C ASP A 138 -22.73 -7.29 3.63
N GLY A 139 -22.25 -6.63 4.69
CA GLY A 139 -22.54 -7.00 6.08
C GLY A 139 -21.90 -8.31 6.57
N ASN A 140 -21.06 -9.00 5.77
CA ASN A 140 -20.36 -10.20 6.19
C ASN A 140 -19.34 -9.87 7.30
N GLY A 141 -19.73 -10.16 8.55
CA GLY A 141 -18.93 -9.87 9.73
C GLY A 141 -17.56 -10.56 9.76
N GLN A 142 -17.42 -11.75 9.16
CA GLN A 142 -16.13 -12.46 9.10
C GLN A 142 -15.16 -11.75 8.16
N LEU A 143 -15.61 -11.36 6.97
CA LEU A 143 -14.78 -10.61 6.03
C LEU A 143 -14.46 -9.20 6.52
N LEU A 144 -15.40 -8.54 7.21
CA LEU A 144 -15.15 -7.27 7.87
C LEU A 144 -14.06 -7.40 8.94
N GLY A 145 -14.13 -8.43 9.78
CA GLY A 145 -13.10 -8.72 10.78
C GLY A 145 -11.74 -9.03 10.16
N TYR A 146 -11.73 -9.82 9.07
CA TYR A 146 -10.50 -10.13 8.34
C TYR A 146 -9.87 -8.88 7.71
N HIS A 147 -10.68 -8.05 7.05
CA HIS A 147 -10.24 -6.77 6.47
C HIS A 147 -9.64 -5.85 7.53
N LEU A 148 -10.31 -5.72 8.68
CA LEU A 148 -9.83 -4.91 9.79
C LEU A 148 -8.43 -5.34 10.25
N VAL A 149 -8.21 -6.64 10.45
CA VAL A 149 -6.91 -7.17 10.87
C VAL A 149 -5.86 -6.96 9.77
N ASN A 150 -6.23 -7.20 8.50
CA ASN A 150 -5.35 -6.98 7.35
C ASN A 150 -4.92 -5.52 7.21
N GLU A 151 -5.84 -4.56 7.36
CA GLU A 151 -5.51 -3.13 7.27
C GLU A 151 -4.62 -2.68 8.43
N VAL A 152 -4.89 -3.14 9.66
CA VAL A 152 -4.01 -2.85 10.80
C VAL A 152 -2.60 -3.38 10.56
N ASP A 153 -2.47 -4.61 10.06
CA ASP A 153 -1.18 -5.21 9.73
C ASP A 153 -0.45 -4.45 8.61
N ASN A 154 -1.16 -4.14 7.51
CA ASN A 154 -0.61 -3.41 6.37
C ASN A 154 -0.09 -2.03 6.79
N ILE A 155 -0.89 -1.27 7.56
CA ILE A 155 -0.52 0.08 8.02
C ILE A 155 0.68 0.02 8.98
N LYS A 156 0.74 -0.97 9.88
CA LYS A 156 1.92 -1.17 10.76
C LYS A 156 3.20 -1.42 9.97
N LYS A 157 3.12 -2.11 8.83
CA LYS A 157 4.26 -2.54 8.02
C LYS A 157 4.68 -1.50 6.97
N PHE A 158 3.74 -0.79 6.37
CA PHE A 158 4.01 -0.02 5.16
C PHE A 158 3.75 1.47 5.26
N GLU A 159 3.03 1.92 6.30
CA GLU A 159 2.59 3.30 6.43
C GLU A 159 3.20 4.04 7.63
N THR A 160 3.07 5.36 7.61
CA THR A 160 3.33 6.19 8.78
C THR A 160 2.13 6.10 9.73
N ILE A 161 2.24 5.32 10.80
CA ILE A 161 1.12 5.04 11.71
C ILE A 161 0.50 6.28 12.38
N SER A 162 1.21 7.42 12.43
CA SER A 162 0.65 8.67 12.96
C SER A 162 -0.50 9.21 12.13
N ASP A 163 -0.55 8.85 10.84
CA ASP A 163 -1.56 9.31 9.88
C ASP A 163 -2.87 8.51 10.04
N PHE A 164 -2.84 7.43 10.83
CA PHE A 164 -3.95 6.50 11.08
C PHE A 164 -4.23 6.40 12.58
N PRO A 165 -4.86 7.42 13.20
CA PRO A 165 -5.02 7.48 14.66
C PRO A 165 -5.88 6.33 15.22
N SER A 166 -6.89 5.87 14.51
CA SER A 166 -7.72 4.74 14.93
C SER A 166 -6.91 3.44 14.87
N VAL A 167 -6.18 3.21 13.79
CA VAL A 167 -5.29 2.05 13.63
C VAL A 167 -4.18 2.06 14.68
N ARG A 168 -3.57 3.21 14.97
CA ARG A 168 -2.57 3.37 16.04
C ARG A 168 -3.14 2.91 17.38
N THR A 169 -4.37 3.32 17.67
CA THR A 169 -5.07 2.95 18.91
C THR A 169 -5.36 1.45 18.94
N LEU A 170 -5.76 0.86 17.81
CA LEU A 170 -5.95 -0.58 17.66
C LEU A 170 -4.68 -1.38 17.91
N ALA A 171 -3.63 -1.07 17.16
CA ALA A 171 -2.32 -1.70 17.28
C ALA A 171 -1.75 -1.55 18.70
N THR A 172 -2.00 -0.40 19.35
CA THR A 172 -1.48 -0.11 20.68
C THR A 172 -2.35 -0.67 21.80
N ASN A 173 -3.60 -1.10 21.62
CA ASN A 173 -4.43 -1.53 22.76
C ASN A 173 -4.98 -2.95 22.59
N TRP A 174 -5.39 -3.35 21.39
CA TRP A 174 -6.08 -4.62 21.16
C TRP A 174 -5.33 -5.55 20.21
N MET A 175 -4.53 -5.01 19.28
CA MET A 175 -3.79 -5.76 18.26
C MET A 175 -2.26 -5.62 18.42
N ARG A 176 -1.80 -5.67 19.68
CA ARG A 176 -0.37 -5.55 20.03
C ARG A 176 0.44 -6.76 19.58
N ASP A 177 -0.12 -7.96 19.77
CA ASP A 177 0.56 -9.22 19.48
C ASP A 177 0.47 -9.57 18.00
N GLN A 178 1.62 -9.57 17.32
CA GLN A 178 1.71 -9.94 15.91
C GLN A 178 1.31 -11.39 15.66
N ARG A 179 1.49 -12.31 16.62
CA ARG A 179 1.12 -13.72 16.46
C ARG A 179 -0.38 -13.91 16.27
N MET A 180 -1.19 -13.10 16.96
CA MET A 180 -2.64 -13.12 16.80
C MET A 180 -3.04 -12.63 15.41
N ILE A 181 -2.43 -11.54 14.93
CA ILE A 181 -2.64 -11.00 13.58
C ILE A 181 -2.30 -12.08 12.55
N ASP A 182 -1.11 -12.67 12.65
CA ASP A 182 -0.63 -13.69 11.73
C ASP A 182 -1.54 -14.93 11.74
N GLN A 183 -2.06 -15.35 12.90
CA GLN A 183 -2.99 -16.47 13.01
C GLN A 183 -4.32 -16.20 12.29
N VAL A 184 -4.88 -15.00 12.42
CA VAL A 184 -6.11 -14.62 11.71
C VAL A 184 -5.86 -14.59 10.21
N LEU A 185 -4.77 -13.96 9.77
CA LEU A 185 -4.45 -13.82 8.35
C LEU A 185 -4.02 -15.13 7.68
N ALA A 186 -3.59 -16.13 8.46
CA ALA A 186 -3.25 -17.47 7.98
C ALA A 186 -4.48 -18.34 7.62
N ASN A 187 -5.71 -17.88 7.86
CA ASN A 187 -6.91 -18.63 7.46
C ASN A 187 -7.03 -18.68 5.91
N PRO A 188 -6.90 -19.85 5.27
CA PRO A 188 -6.85 -19.95 3.80
C PRO A 188 -8.22 -19.72 3.15
N GLU A 189 -9.32 -20.11 3.80
CA GLU A 189 -10.68 -19.93 3.29
C GLU A 189 -11.04 -18.45 3.25
N LEU A 190 -10.85 -17.75 4.38
CA LEU A 190 -11.09 -16.31 4.45
C LEU A 190 -10.13 -15.52 3.56
N SER A 191 -8.87 -15.95 3.43
CA SER A 191 -7.89 -15.30 2.55
C SER A 191 -8.31 -15.38 1.08
N ALA A 192 -8.78 -16.54 0.64
CA ALA A 192 -9.27 -16.75 -0.73
C ALA A 192 -10.50 -15.89 -1.03
N GLU A 193 -11.50 -15.88 -0.13
CA GLU A 193 -12.72 -15.07 -0.28
C GLU A 193 -12.40 -13.56 -0.22
N TYR A 194 -11.50 -13.16 0.68
CA TYR A 194 -11.10 -11.76 0.85
C TYR A 194 -10.30 -11.22 -0.34
N HIS A 195 -9.63 -12.06 -1.12
CA HIS A 195 -8.76 -11.61 -2.22
C HIS A 195 -9.48 -10.68 -3.20
N GLU A 196 -10.67 -11.06 -3.65
CA GLU A 196 -11.48 -10.25 -4.57
C GLU A 196 -11.96 -8.95 -3.91
N LYS A 197 -12.35 -9.03 -2.63
CA LYS A 197 -12.78 -7.88 -1.82
C LYS A 197 -11.66 -6.86 -1.64
N ARG A 198 -10.44 -7.34 -1.42
CA ARG A 198 -9.24 -6.51 -1.35
C ARG A 198 -9.01 -5.76 -2.65
N VAL A 199 -9.11 -6.41 -3.80
CA VAL A 199 -8.94 -5.75 -5.11
C VAL A 199 -9.97 -4.63 -5.31
N LEU A 200 -11.23 -4.86 -4.94
CA LEU A 200 -12.27 -3.83 -5.00
C LEU A 200 -11.98 -2.67 -4.04
N PHE A 201 -11.55 -2.97 -2.82
CA PHE A 201 -11.14 -1.97 -1.83
C PHE A 201 -10.01 -1.09 -2.37
N GLU A 202 -8.93 -1.70 -2.84
CA GLU A 202 -7.78 -1.00 -3.43
C GLU A 202 -8.22 -0.10 -4.59
N ALA A 203 -9.06 -0.61 -5.49
CA ALA A 203 -9.58 0.15 -6.64
C ALA A 203 -10.48 1.34 -6.25
N MET A 204 -11.15 1.27 -5.09
CA MET A 204 -12.00 2.36 -4.58
C MET A 204 -11.22 3.41 -3.79
N VAL A 205 -10.12 3.05 -3.13
CA VAL A 205 -9.35 3.98 -2.27
C VAL A 205 -8.13 4.58 -2.95
N CYS A 206 -7.54 3.92 -3.95
CA CYS A 206 -6.36 4.43 -4.65
C CYS A 206 -6.64 5.65 -5.56
N VAL A 207 -7.90 6.07 -5.67
CA VAL A 207 -8.31 7.25 -6.44
C VAL A 207 -8.01 8.58 -5.73
N TYR A 208 -7.90 8.55 -4.41
CA TYR A 208 -7.65 9.72 -3.57
C TYR A 208 -6.15 10.01 -3.45
N ASP A 209 -5.80 11.26 -3.17
CA ASP A 209 -4.43 11.59 -2.79
C ASP A 209 -4.07 10.98 -1.42
N TYR A 210 -2.79 10.97 -1.06
CA TYR A 210 -2.35 10.26 0.15
C TYR A 210 -3.05 10.72 1.44
N PRO A 211 -3.14 12.03 1.76
CA PRO A 211 -3.80 12.47 2.99
C PRO A 211 -5.27 12.06 3.07
N GLU A 212 -6.02 12.17 1.97
CA GLU A 212 -7.42 11.76 1.93
C GLU A 212 -7.57 10.24 1.97
N MET A 213 -6.75 9.51 1.21
CA MET A 213 -6.73 8.05 1.20
C MET A 213 -6.44 7.48 2.59
N ALA A 214 -5.43 8.02 3.29
CA ALA A 214 -5.07 7.60 4.64
C ALA A 214 -6.22 7.84 5.62
N LYS A 215 -6.81 9.04 5.60
CA LYS A 215 -7.96 9.38 6.46
C LYS A 215 -9.19 8.52 6.16
N LEU A 216 -9.45 8.20 4.90
CA LEU A 216 -10.56 7.34 4.49
C LEU A 216 -10.36 5.91 4.98
N ARG A 217 -9.17 5.33 4.81
CA ARG A 217 -8.83 4.00 5.32
C ARG A 217 -8.93 3.92 6.85
N ASP A 218 -8.40 4.90 7.58
CA ASP A 218 -8.54 4.96 9.04
C ASP A 218 -10.02 5.05 9.47
N THR A 219 -10.82 5.81 8.72
CA THR A 219 -12.27 5.92 8.94
C THR A 219 -12.97 4.58 8.72
N ILE A 220 -12.64 3.85 7.65
CA ILE A 220 -13.19 2.51 7.37
C ILE A 220 -12.85 1.56 8.53
N VAL A 221 -11.58 1.50 8.93
CA VAL A 221 -11.13 0.68 10.08
C VAL A 221 -11.91 1.03 11.34
N ARG A 222 -12.05 2.31 11.68
CA ARG A 222 -12.82 2.77 12.84
C ARG A 222 -14.27 2.29 12.77
N LYS A 223 -14.94 2.46 11.63
CA LYS A 223 -16.35 2.08 11.48
C LYS A 223 -16.53 0.57 11.64
N ILE A 224 -15.67 -0.22 11.01
CA ILE A 224 -15.70 -1.68 11.12
C ILE A 224 -15.50 -2.11 12.57
N TRP A 225 -14.51 -1.54 13.27
CA TRP A 225 -14.32 -1.82 14.69
C TRP A 225 -15.58 -1.51 15.51
N CYS A 226 -16.20 -0.34 15.29
CA CYS A 226 -17.41 0.06 15.99
C CYS A 226 -18.60 -0.86 15.72
N LEU A 227 -18.70 -1.42 14.50
CA LEU A 227 -19.74 -2.39 14.16
C LEU A 227 -19.54 -3.73 14.87
N LEU A 228 -18.30 -4.21 14.94
CA LEU A 228 -17.98 -5.54 15.47
C LEU A 228 -17.87 -5.61 17.00
N ASN A 229 -17.75 -4.47 17.70
CA ASN A 229 -17.43 -4.45 19.13
C ASN A 229 -18.50 -3.73 19.99
N PRO A 230 -18.63 -4.08 21.29
CA PRO A 230 -19.61 -3.48 22.19
C PRO A 230 -19.30 -1.99 22.49
N PRO A 231 -20.31 -1.19 22.92
CA PRO A 231 -20.17 0.25 23.15
C PRO A 231 -18.98 0.66 24.04
N SER A 232 -18.67 -0.11 25.08
CA SER A 232 -17.54 0.14 25.99
C SER A 232 -16.19 0.18 25.27
N GLN A 233 -16.01 -0.59 24.20
CA GLN A 233 -14.79 -0.60 23.39
C GLN A 233 -14.82 0.46 22.26
N ARG A 234 -15.99 1.02 21.93
CA ARG A 234 -16.14 2.07 20.90
C ARG A 234 -15.64 3.42 21.38
N GLN A 235 -15.87 3.74 22.66
CA GLN A 235 -15.58 5.06 23.23
C GLN A 235 -14.08 5.41 23.14
N ALA A 236 -13.19 4.45 23.41
CA ALA A 236 -11.75 4.68 23.34
C ALA A 236 -11.25 5.05 21.92
N ILE A 237 -11.82 4.45 20.87
CA ILE A 237 -11.43 4.80 19.48
C ILE A 237 -12.05 6.12 19.05
N TRP A 238 -13.31 6.37 19.44
CA TRP A 238 -13.97 7.65 19.19
C TRP A 238 -13.15 8.81 19.76
N GLU A 239 -12.75 8.72 21.03
CA GLU A 239 -11.90 9.72 21.68
C GLU A 239 -10.54 9.89 20.99
N ALA A 240 -9.91 8.80 20.53
CA ALA A 240 -8.65 8.87 19.81
C ALA A 240 -8.78 9.60 18.46
N SER A 241 -9.91 9.41 17.75
CA SER A 241 -10.18 10.08 16.47
C SER A 241 -10.44 11.58 16.62
N LEU A 242 -10.96 12.03 17.77
CA LEU A 242 -11.23 13.44 18.06
C LEU A 242 -9.98 14.22 18.49
N ARG A 243 -8.95 13.55 19.03
CA ARG A 243 -7.74 14.21 19.55
C ARG A 243 -6.72 14.61 18.49
N ASN A 244 -6.90 14.19 17.22
CA ASN A 244 -6.08 14.60 16.09
C ASN A 244 -6.93 15.22 14.97
N PRO A 245 -7.49 16.44 15.16
CA PRO A 245 -7.94 17.23 14.03
C PRO A 245 -6.67 17.60 13.24
N THR A 246 -6.51 17.01 12.07
CA THR A 246 -5.42 17.30 11.14
C THR A 246 -5.31 18.82 10.98
N ARG A 247 -4.17 19.39 11.41
CA ARG A 247 -3.69 20.71 10.98
C ARG A 247 -3.24 20.64 9.53
#